data_AF-A0A7C3YYC6-F1
#
_entry.id   AF-A0A7C3YYC6-F1
#
_cell.length_a   1.000
_cell.length_b   1.000
_cell.length_c   1.000
_cell.angle_alpha   90.00
_cell.angle_beta   90.00
_cell.angle_gamma   90.00
#
_symmetry.space_group_name_H-M   'P 1'
#
loop_
_entity.id
_entity.type
_entity.pdbx_description
1 polymer ?
#
loop_
_entity_poly.entity_id
_entity_poly.type
_entity_poly.pdbx_seq_one_letter_code
_entity_poly.pdbx_strand_id
1 'polypeptide(L)' 'MFDPVIKWSGSKRSQSEDIIKYFPKSIDTYYEPFCGGCSVLRRLFDSDISVNNYVCSDINNDLISLWNLTD' A
#
# COMPACT_ATOMS: atom_id res chain seq x y z
N MET A 1 13.08 -2.54 -9.74
CA MET A 1 11.62 -2.43 -9.89
C MET A 1 11.03 -3.77 -9.48
N PHE A 2 10.32 -3.84 -8.35
CA PHE A 2 9.65 -5.05 -7.88
C PHE A 2 8.15 -4.86 -8.11
N ASP A 3 7.53 -5.76 -8.86
CA ASP A 3 6.09 -5.77 -9.08
C ASP A 3 5.38 -6.32 -7.83
N PRO A 4 4.24 -5.79 -7.34
CA PRO A 4 3.39 -6.49 -6.41
C PRO A 4 3.19 -7.92 -6.88
N VAL A 5 3.37 -8.82 -5.91
CA VAL A 5 3.36 -10.27 -6.07
C VAL A 5 2.08 -10.76 -6.75
N ILE A 6 1.01 -9.96 -6.69
CA ILE A 6 -0.31 -10.27 -7.24
C ILE A 6 -0.82 -9.23 -8.23
N LYS A 7 -1.38 -9.72 -9.35
CA LYS A 7 -2.22 -8.91 -10.23
C LYS A 7 -3.58 -8.74 -9.57
N TRP A 8 -3.95 -7.49 -9.26
CA TRP A 8 -5.23 -7.18 -8.61
C TRP A 8 -6.07 -6.23 -9.46
N SER A 9 -7.35 -6.55 -9.63
CA SER A 9 -8.31 -5.68 -10.32
C SER A 9 -8.43 -4.34 -9.58
N GLY A 10 -8.42 -3.24 -10.34
CA GLY A 10 -8.49 -1.89 -9.76
C GLY A 10 -7.19 -1.40 -9.10
N SER A 11 -6.06 -2.08 -9.33
CA SER A 11 -4.73 -1.64 -8.89
C SER A 11 -4.47 -0.18 -9.28
N LYS A 12 -3.94 0.59 -8.31
CA LYS A 12 -3.60 2.01 -8.50
C LYS A 12 -2.15 2.21 -8.89
N ARG A 13 -1.45 1.17 -9.36
CA ARG A 13 -0.02 1.22 -9.66
C ARG A 13 0.37 2.39 -10.57
N SER A 14 -0.32 2.59 -11.69
CA SER A 14 0.00 3.68 -12.62
C SER A 14 -0.32 5.06 -12.05
N GLN A 15 -1.29 5.17 -11.14
CA GLN A 15 -1.66 6.42 -10.48
C GLN A 15 -0.92 6.66 -9.15
N SER A 16 -0.25 5.65 -8.60
CA SER A 16 0.28 5.67 -7.24
C SER A 16 1.28 6.81 -7.02
N GLU A 17 2.13 7.08 -8.03
CA GLU A 17 3.06 8.20 -8.05
C GLU A 17 2.35 9.54 -7.86
N ASP A 18 1.24 9.76 -8.56
CA ASP A 18 0.49 11.00 -8.48
C ASP A 18 -0.33 11.10 -7.19
N ILE A 19 -0.88 9.97 -6.71
CA ILE A 19 -1.62 9.92 -5.45
C ILE A 19 -0.74 10.36 -4.28
N ILE A 20 0.48 9.82 -4.15
CA ILE A 20 1.33 10.13 -2.99
C ILE A 20 1.82 11.59 -2.98
N LYS A 21 1.80 12.31 -4.11
CA LYS A 21 2.16 13.75 -4.15
C LYS A 21 1.23 14.61 -3.31
N TYR A 22 0.00 14.13 -3.04
CA TYR A 22 -0.98 14.82 -2.22
C TYR A 22 -0.87 14.47 -0.72
N PHE A 23 -0.01 13.51 -0.35
CA PHE A 23 0.18 13.15 1.04
C PHE A 23 1.06 14.18 1.76
N PRO A 24 0.89 14.37 3.08
CA PRO A 24 1.81 15.18 3.86
C PRO A 24 3.20 14.51 3.90
N LYS A 25 4.25 15.29 4.11
CA LYS A 25 5.64 14.79 4.20
C LYS A 25 5.92 13.95 5.44
N SER A 26 5.07 14.04 6.45
CA SER A 26 5.11 13.21 7.64
C SER A 26 3.70 12.75 7.99
N ILE A 27 3.55 11.45 8.23
CA ILE A 27 2.31 10.78 8.61
C ILE A 27 2.61 10.01 9.90
N ASP A 28 1.81 10.20 10.94
CA ASP A 28 1.97 9.35 12.12
C ASP A 28 1.51 7.92 11.82
N THR A 29 0.26 7.73 11.39
CA THR A 29 -0.25 6.43 10.96
C THR A 29 -0.90 6.51 9.58
N TYR A 30 -0.38 5.72 8.63
CA TYR A 30 -0.99 5.54 7.32
C TYR A 30 -2.02 4.42 7.37
N TYR A 31 -3.25 4.75 7.01
CA TYR A 31 -4.34 3.77 6.90
C TYR A 31 -4.67 3.52 5.42
N GLU A 32 -4.65 2.26 4.99
CA GLU A 32 -5.15 1.84 3.67
C GLU A 32 -6.25 0.77 3.86
N PRO A 33 -7.52 1.18 4.03
CA PRO A 33 -8.61 0.27 4.40
C PRO A 33 -9.03 -0.72 3.29
N PHE A 34 -8.59 -0.46 2.05
CA PHE A 34 -8.88 -1.24 0.85
C PHE A 34 -7.57 -1.50 0.11
N CYS A 35 -6.65 -2.22 0.75
CA CYS A 35 -5.28 -2.32 0.29
C CYS A 35 -5.17 -3.07 -1.04
N GLY A 36 -6.03 -4.08 -1.29
CA GLY A 36 -5.95 -4.89 -2.50
C GLY A 36 -4.52 -5.39 -2.75
N GLY A 37 -3.94 -4.98 -3.89
CA GLY A 37 -2.55 -5.25 -4.25
C GLY A 37 -1.48 -4.38 -3.58
N CYS A 38 -1.83 -3.56 -2.59
CA CYS A 38 -0.96 -2.66 -1.83
C CYS A 38 -0.14 -1.68 -2.70
N SER A 39 -0.66 -1.28 -3.86
CA SER A 39 0.10 -0.45 -4.80
C SER A 39 0.41 0.95 -4.30
N VAL A 40 -0.46 1.54 -3.46
CA VAL A 40 -0.22 2.88 -2.88
C VAL A 40 0.72 2.78 -1.70
N LEU A 41 0.47 1.87 -0.74
CA LEU A 41 1.42 1.54 0.33
C LEU A 41 2.83 1.30 -0.21
N ARG A 42 2.97 0.49 -1.27
CA ARG A 42 4.27 0.20 -1.85
C ARG A 42 4.95 1.46 -2.37
N ARG A 43 4.21 2.29 -3.11
CA ARG A 43 4.78 3.54 -3.61
C ARG A 43 5.17 4.49 -2.48
N LEU A 44 4.42 4.48 -1.38
CA LEU A 44 4.70 5.23 -0.16
C LEU A 44 5.99 4.75 0.52
N PHE A 45 6.23 3.44 0.61
CA PHE A 45 7.50 2.88 1.12
C PHE A 45 8.70 3.32 0.28
N ASP A 46 8.53 3.41 -1.04
CA ASP A 46 9.59 3.84 -1.97
C ASP A 46 9.68 5.39 -2.07
N SER A 47 9.02 6.15 -1.21
CA SER A 47 8.98 7.62 -1.23
C SER A 47 9.84 8.28 -0.14
N ASP A 48 9.94 9.61 -0.18
CA ASP A 48 10.58 10.43 0.85
C ASP A 48 9.65 10.83 2.01
N ILE A 49 8.41 10.33 2.02
CA ILE A 49 7.43 10.61 3.06
C ILE A 49 7.74 9.74 4.29
N SER A 50 7.91 10.39 5.45
CA SER A 50 8.12 9.69 6.72
C SER A 50 6.79 9.19 7.28
N VAL A 51 6.73 7.91 7.65
CA VAL A 51 5.54 7.29 8.26
C VAL A 51 5.95 6.45 9.47
N ASN A 52 5.30 6.65 10.62
CA ASN A 52 5.64 5.87 11.83
C ASN A 52 4.96 4.50 11.85
N ASN A 53 3.69 4.43 11.45
CA ASN A 53 2.88 3.22 11.50
C ASN A 53 2.09 3.00 10.21
N TYR A 54 1.89 1.74 9.83
CA TYR A 54 1.12 1.35 8.66
C TYR A 54 0.03 0.38 9.08
N VAL A 55 -1.22 0.67 8.71
CA VAL A 55 -2.38 -0.17 9.00
C VAL A 55 -3.14 -0.39 7.71
N CYS A 56 -3.14 -1.63 7.24
CA CYS A 56 -3.78 -2.02 5.99
C CYS A 56 -4.87 -3.05 6.27
N SER A 57 -5.96 -2.96 5.53
CA SER A 57 -7.04 -3.95 5.56
C SER A 57 -7.63 -4.18 4.19
N ASP A 58 -8.32 -5.29 4.06
CA ASP A 58 -9.19 -5.62 2.96
C ASP A 58 -10.27 -6.58 3.50
N ILE A 59 -11.44 -6.62 2.88
CA ILE A 59 -12.49 -7.56 3.26
C ILE A 59 -12.16 -9.00 2.84
N ASN A 60 -11.26 -9.16 1.87
CA ASN A 60 -10.80 -10.46 1.42
C ASN A 60 -9.80 -11.06 2.41
N ASN A 61 -10.27 -12.00 3.23
CA ASN A 61 -9.44 -12.67 4.23
C ASN A 61 -8.30 -13.50 3.63
N ASP A 62 -8.47 -14.10 2.45
CA ASP A 62 -7.41 -14.88 1.80
C ASP A 62 -6.28 -13.96 1.34
N LEU A 63 -6.63 -12.78 0.82
CA LEU A 63 -5.68 -11.73 0.47
C LEU A 63 -4.91 -11.24 1.70
N ILE A 64 -5.60 -10.95 2.80
CA ILE A 64 -4.94 -10.51 4.03
C ILE A 64 -4.08 -11.63 4.62
N SER A 65 -4.55 -12.87 4.56
CA SER A 65 -3.75 -14.03 4.95
C SER A 65 -2.47 -14.12 4.10
N LEU A 66 -2.56 -13.94 2.78
CA LEU A 66 -1.40 -13.90 1.89
C LEU A 66 -0.40 -12.81 2.29
N TRP A 67 -0.85 -11.60 2.62
CA TRP A 67 0.04 -10.51 3.04
C TRP A 67 0.68 -10.75 4.41
N ASN A 68 0.00 -11.48 5.30
CA ASN A 68 0.51 -11.86 6.61
C ASN A 68 1.39 -13.14 6.57
N LEU A 69 1.53 -13.79 5.42
CA LEU A 69 2.49 -14.88 5.24
C LEU A 69 3.90 -14.30 5.19
N THR A 70 4.52 -14.17 6.36
CA THR A 70 5.95 -13.91 6.52
C THR A 70 6.51 -14.92 7.53
N ASP A 71 7.65 -15.53 7.19
CA ASP A 71 8.53 -16.22 8.15
C ASP A 71 9.18 -15.22 9.13
#